data_AF-F0WWL7-F1
#
_entry.id   AF-F0WWL7-F1
#
_cell.length_a   1.000
_cell.length_b   1.000
_cell.length_c   1.000
_cell.angle_alpha   90.00
_cell.angle_beta   90.00
_cell.angle_gamma   90.00
#
_symmetry.space_group_name_H-M   'P 1'
#
loop_
_entity.id
_entity.type
_entity.pdbx_description
1 polymer ?
#
loop_
_entity_poly.entity_id
_entity_poly.type
_entity_poly.pdbx_seq_one_letter_code
_entity_poly.pdbx_strand_id
1 'polypeptide(L)'
;MNQSDALDDWIRTRVSALLLDEDVYTEYVKGMLQDEDSDISARVRNACDFLSSASAGVVSEEEQMKLLNAAEMEAQVEEIVAITQKLLEEKEASRIAEIELQQTRLYEHEKRAAQLARAKEQEELNTRQKMHPDELARKDFLIREYGFSALAEFDEDGNITKIDEKDKTDAMDAVEKNTNKLRVHQAQAGIREKMKSEHAKKVAREKELLEKDRLRKEKAKRKTQKREKQRGCG
;
A
#
# COMPACT_ATOMS: atom_id res chain seq x y z
N MET A 1 -17.83 -14.77 6.44
CA MET A 1 -17.66 -15.87 7.40
C MET A 1 -16.17 -16.12 7.56
N ASN A 2 -15.61 -15.52 8.60
CA ASN A 2 -14.26 -15.78 9.11
C ASN A 2 -14.33 -17.01 10.02
N GLN A 3 -13.20 -17.71 10.27
CA GLN A 3 -13.19 -18.89 11.16
C GLN A 3 -13.79 -18.58 12.54
N SER A 4 -13.65 -17.33 12.98
CA SER A 4 -14.25 -16.83 14.22
C SER A 4 -15.76 -16.98 14.24
N ASP A 5 -16.47 -16.67 13.14
CA ASP A 5 -17.91 -16.50 13.17
C ASP A 5 -18.66 -17.82 13.43
N ALA A 6 -18.24 -18.91 12.78
CA ALA A 6 -18.91 -20.21 12.91
C ALA A 6 -18.66 -20.88 14.27
N LEU A 7 -17.42 -20.76 14.79
CA LEU A 7 -17.09 -21.23 16.13
C LEU A 7 -17.77 -20.36 17.20
N ASP A 8 -17.79 -19.04 17.03
CA ASP A 8 -18.44 -18.11 17.95
C ASP A 8 -19.94 -18.36 18.04
N ASP A 9 -20.63 -18.55 16.90
CA ASP A 9 -22.06 -18.85 16.85
C ASP A 9 -22.37 -20.20 17.54
N TRP A 10 -21.52 -21.20 17.33
CA TRP A 10 -21.64 -22.49 18.01
C TRP A 10 -21.45 -22.35 19.53
N ILE A 11 -20.42 -21.63 19.99
CA ILE A 11 -20.19 -21.39 21.41
C ILE A 11 -21.37 -20.63 22.03
N ARG A 12 -21.85 -19.55 21.39
CA ARG A 12 -23.01 -18.77 21.87
C ARG A 12 -24.23 -19.64 22.07
N THR A 13 -24.51 -20.53 21.11
CA THR A 13 -25.64 -21.47 21.19
C THR A 13 -25.51 -22.39 22.42
N ARG A 14 -24.30 -22.88 22.72
CA ARG A 14 -24.03 -23.75 23.88
C ARG A 14 -24.11 -23.00 25.21
N VAL A 15 -23.56 -21.78 25.27
CA VAL A 15 -23.60 -20.91 26.46
C VAL A 15 -25.03 -20.49 26.78
N SER A 16 -25.80 -20.11 25.77
CA SER A 16 -27.23 -19.76 25.88
C SER A 16 -28.06 -20.93 26.39
N ALA A 17 -27.79 -22.14 25.91
CA ALA A 17 -28.47 -23.36 26.38
C ALA A 17 -28.21 -23.69 27.87
N LEU A 18 -27.11 -23.19 28.43
CA LEU A 18 -26.77 -23.32 29.86
C LEU A 18 -27.30 -22.16 30.71
N LEU A 19 -28.06 -21.22 30.11
CA LEU A 19 -28.58 -20.02 30.76
C LEU A 19 -27.49 -19.13 31.36
N LEU A 20 -26.31 -19.13 30.73
CA LEU A 20 -25.18 -18.29 31.11
C LEU A 20 -25.15 -17.00 30.27
N ASP A 21 -24.44 -15.99 30.76
CA ASP A 21 -24.24 -14.73 30.04
C ASP A 21 -23.41 -14.95 28.76
N GLU A 22 -24.05 -14.79 27.60
CA GLU A 22 -23.42 -15.02 26.30
C GLU A 22 -22.20 -14.11 26.05
N ASP A 23 -22.23 -12.85 26.50
CA ASP A 23 -21.15 -11.90 26.22
C ASP A 23 -19.90 -12.21 27.05
N VAL A 24 -20.09 -12.67 28.29
CA VAL A 24 -18.98 -13.00 29.19
C VAL A 24 -18.42 -14.37 28.86
N TYR A 25 -19.25 -15.41 28.86
CA TYR A 25 -18.77 -16.79 28.81
C TYR A 25 -18.32 -17.24 27.41
N THR A 26 -18.87 -16.64 26.35
CA THR A 26 -18.43 -16.97 24.98
C THR A 26 -16.95 -16.63 24.77
N GLU A 27 -16.50 -15.44 25.20
CA GLU A 27 -15.10 -15.01 25.02
C GLU A 27 -14.13 -15.90 25.81
N TYR A 28 -14.49 -16.32 27.01
CA TYR A 28 -13.66 -17.24 27.81
C TYR A 28 -13.56 -18.63 27.17
N VAL A 29 -14.69 -19.21 26.77
CA VAL A 29 -14.72 -20.53 26.12
C VAL A 29 -14.00 -20.49 24.77
N LYS A 30 -14.17 -19.41 24.02
CA LYS A 30 -13.44 -19.16 22.78
C LYS A 30 -11.94 -19.17 23.00
N GLY A 31 -11.45 -18.46 24.02
CA GLY A 31 -10.04 -18.46 24.39
C GLY A 31 -9.49 -19.85 24.69
N MET A 32 -10.29 -20.71 25.34
CA MET A 32 -9.91 -22.11 25.62
C MET A 32 -9.88 -22.97 24.35
N LEU A 33 -10.85 -22.82 23.46
CA LEU A 33 -10.95 -23.62 22.22
C LEU A 33 -9.93 -23.20 21.16
N GLN A 34 -9.50 -21.93 21.18
CA GLN A 34 -8.50 -21.38 20.29
C GLN A 34 -7.05 -21.54 20.80
N ASP A 35 -6.83 -22.16 21.96
CA ASP A 35 -5.49 -22.38 22.51
C ASP A 35 -4.67 -23.36 21.65
N GLU A 36 -3.85 -22.85 20.74
CA GLU A 36 -3.06 -23.64 19.79
C GLU A 36 -2.07 -24.62 20.43
N ASP A 37 -1.68 -24.40 21.69
CA ASP A 37 -0.68 -25.19 22.40
C ASP A 37 -1.21 -26.54 22.93
N SER A 38 -2.53 -26.71 22.97
CA SER A 38 -3.22 -27.89 23.52
C SER A 38 -3.89 -28.72 22.42
N ASP A 39 -4.09 -30.03 22.60
CA ASP A 39 -4.91 -30.83 21.67
C ASP A 39 -6.40 -30.46 21.75
N ILE A 40 -7.16 -30.63 20.66
CA ILE A 40 -8.60 -30.29 20.61
C ILE A 40 -9.38 -30.99 21.73
N SER A 41 -9.11 -32.28 21.98
CA SER A 41 -9.74 -33.04 23.07
C SER A 41 -9.49 -32.40 24.44
N ALA A 42 -8.27 -31.89 24.68
CA ALA A 42 -7.92 -31.23 25.93
C ALA A 42 -8.62 -29.87 26.05
N ARG A 43 -8.64 -29.08 24.97
CA ARG A 43 -9.35 -27.79 24.91
C ARG A 43 -10.84 -27.95 25.19
N VAL A 44 -11.47 -28.94 24.56
CA VAL A 44 -12.90 -29.24 24.72
C VAL A 44 -13.21 -29.70 26.14
N ARG A 45 -12.39 -30.58 26.73
CA ARG A 45 -12.55 -30.98 28.14
C ARG A 45 -12.45 -29.79 29.08
N ASN A 46 -11.43 -28.94 28.91
CA ASN A 46 -11.28 -27.73 29.72
C ASN A 46 -12.50 -26.80 29.60
N ALA A 47 -13.03 -26.64 28.38
CA ALA A 47 -14.25 -25.86 28.13
C ALA A 47 -15.48 -26.48 28.79
N CYS A 48 -15.65 -27.81 28.72
CA CYS A 48 -16.72 -28.54 29.41
C CYS A 48 -16.63 -28.39 30.94
N ASP A 49 -15.43 -28.56 31.51
CA ASP A 49 -15.19 -28.44 32.96
C ASP A 49 -15.48 -27.01 33.46
N PHE A 50 -15.07 -26.01 32.68
CA PHE A 50 -15.35 -24.61 32.95
C PHE A 50 -16.86 -24.32 32.91
N LEU A 51 -17.55 -24.75 31.84
CA LEU A 51 -18.99 -24.53 31.68
C LEU A 51 -19.82 -25.30 32.71
N SER A 52 -19.40 -26.51 33.08
CA SER A 52 -20.02 -27.29 34.14
C SER A 52 -19.93 -26.57 35.48
N SER A 53 -18.74 -26.05 35.81
CA SER A 53 -18.52 -25.24 37.02
C SER A 53 -19.32 -23.94 37.01
N ALA A 54 -19.40 -23.26 35.86
CA ALA A 54 -20.11 -22.00 35.71
C ALA A 54 -21.64 -22.13 35.79
N SER A 55 -22.18 -23.24 35.28
CA SER A 55 -23.63 -23.50 35.28
C SER A 55 -24.09 -24.25 36.53
N ALA A 56 -23.18 -24.57 37.46
CA ALA A 56 -23.50 -25.27 38.71
C ALA A 56 -24.56 -24.51 39.52
N GLY A 57 -25.69 -25.16 39.79
CA GLY A 57 -26.82 -24.57 40.51
C GLY A 57 -27.72 -23.67 39.66
N VAL A 58 -27.39 -23.44 38.38
CA VAL A 58 -28.26 -22.77 37.40
C VAL A 58 -29.10 -23.80 36.65
N VAL A 59 -28.47 -24.89 36.22
CA VAL A 59 -29.06 -25.98 35.44
C VAL A 59 -28.90 -27.29 36.23
N SER A 60 -29.80 -28.26 36.05
CA SER A 60 -29.69 -29.55 36.74
C SER A 60 -28.47 -30.35 36.25
N GLU A 61 -27.87 -31.18 37.10
CA GLU A 61 -26.70 -31.99 36.73
C GLU A 61 -27.00 -32.93 35.53
N GLU A 62 -28.22 -33.44 35.44
CA GLU A 62 -28.67 -34.28 34.32
C GLU A 62 -28.75 -33.51 32.99
N GLU A 63 -29.19 -32.25 33.03
CA GLU A 63 -29.22 -31.37 31.86
C GLU A 63 -27.82 -30.91 31.47
N GLN A 64 -26.96 -30.61 32.44
CA GLN A 64 -25.55 -30.28 32.20
C GLN A 64 -24.83 -31.43 31.49
N MET A 65 -24.98 -32.68 31.96
CA MET A 65 -24.35 -33.84 31.32
C MET A 65 -24.86 -34.08 29.88
N LYS A 66 -26.13 -33.74 29.59
CA LYS A 66 -26.66 -33.82 28.22
C LYS A 66 -26.13 -32.72 27.32
N LEU A 67 -25.98 -31.49 27.84
CA LEU A 67 -25.54 -30.34 27.07
C LEU A 67 -24.02 -30.30 26.87
N LEU A 68 -23.25 -30.80 27.84
CA LEU A 68 -21.80 -30.80 27.89
C LEU A 68 -21.22 -32.21 27.65
N ASN A 69 -21.66 -32.86 26.57
CA ASN A 69 -21.07 -34.13 26.14
C ASN A 69 -19.73 -33.88 25.43
N ALA A 70 -18.62 -34.11 26.15
CA ALA A 70 -17.28 -33.85 25.64
C ALA A 70 -16.97 -34.57 24.31
N ALA A 71 -17.45 -35.81 24.13
CA ALA A 71 -17.17 -36.57 22.90
C ALA A 71 -17.92 -35.98 21.68
N GLU A 72 -19.17 -35.54 21.87
CA GLU A 72 -19.93 -34.88 20.82
C GLU A 72 -19.39 -33.48 20.51
N MET A 73 -19.01 -32.73 21.55
CA MET A 73 -18.42 -31.40 21.40
C MET A 73 -17.06 -31.47 20.69
N GLU A 74 -16.25 -32.48 20.99
CA GLU A 74 -14.98 -32.72 20.32
C GLU A 74 -15.17 -32.94 18.82
N ALA A 75 -16.05 -33.85 18.43
CA ALA A 75 -16.35 -34.11 17.02
C ALA A 75 -16.88 -32.85 16.29
N GLN A 76 -17.73 -32.06 16.94
CA GLN A 76 -18.28 -30.83 16.36
C GLN A 76 -17.22 -29.73 16.21
N VAL A 77 -16.35 -29.56 17.21
CA VAL A 77 -15.26 -28.58 17.15
C VAL A 77 -14.23 -28.99 16.09
N GLU A 78 -13.89 -30.28 15.99
CA GLU A 78 -13.03 -30.79 14.93
C GLU A 78 -13.60 -30.51 13.53
N GLU A 79 -14.90 -30.76 13.33
CA GLU A 79 -15.57 -30.48 12.07
C GLU A 79 -15.55 -28.98 11.73
N ILE A 80 -15.86 -28.12 12.70
CA ILE A 80 -15.83 -26.66 12.52
C ILE A 80 -14.40 -26.20 12.18
N VAL A 81 -13.39 -26.68 12.90
CA VAL A 81 -11.98 -26.33 12.63
C VAL A 81 -11.56 -26.81 11.24
N ALA A 82 -11.91 -28.02 10.84
CA ALA A 82 -11.57 -28.56 9.53
C ALA A 82 -12.26 -27.80 8.37
N ILE A 83 -13.55 -27.47 8.50
CA ILE A 83 -14.28 -26.68 7.49
C ILE A 83 -13.68 -25.27 7.38
N THR A 84 -13.40 -24.65 8.52
CA THR A 84 -12.87 -23.29 8.55
C THR A 84 -11.45 -23.19 8.00
N GLN A 85 -10.60 -24.20 8.24
CA GLN A 85 -9.28 -24.32 7.62
C GLN A 85 -9.39 -24.46 6.09
N LYS A 86 -10.24 -25.34 5.58
CA LYS A 86 -10.46 -25.49 4.13
C LYS A 86 -10.92 -24.19 3.48
N LEU A 87 -11.86 -23.48 4.11
CA LEU A 87 -12.33 -22.17 3.60
C LEU A 87 -11.22 -21.10 3.62
N LEU A 88 -10.30 -21.17 4.58
CA LEU A 88 -9.14 -20.28 4.63
C LEU A 88 -8.19 -20.57 3.46
N GLU A 89 -7.85 -21.85 3.26
CA GLU A 89 -6.99 -22.31 2.15
C GLU A 89 -7.58 -21.93 0.78
N GLU A 90 -8.89 -22.13 0.58
CA GLU A 90 -9.58 -21.74 -0.66
C GLU A 90 -9.54 -20.23 -0.89
N LYS A 91 -9.74 -19.42 0.16
CA LYS A 91 -9.64 -17.96 0.06
C LYS A 91 -8.23 -17.50 -0.27
N GLU A 92 -7.22 -18.11 0.34
CA GLU A 92 -5.81 -17.80 0.05
C GLU A 92 -5.44 -18.19 -1.38
N ALA A 93 -5.85 -19.38 -1.84
CA ALA A 93 -5.65 -19.82 -3.20
C ALA A 93 -6.34 -18.90 -4.22
N SER A 94 -7.59 -18.50 -3.95
CA SER A 94 -8.31 -17.54 -4.79
C SER A 94 -7.63 -16.18 -4.85
N ARG A 95 -7.08 -15.70 -3.72
CA ARG A 95 -6.36 -14.43 -3.66
C ARG A 95 -5.06 -14.47 -4.46
N ILE A 96 -4.32 -15.58 -4.38
CA ILE A 96 -3.09 -15.77 -5.16
C ILE A 96 -3.43 -15.78 -6.66
N ALA A 97 -4.45 -16.55 -7.06
CA ALA A 97 -4.90 -16.60 -8.45
C ALA A 97 -5.34 -15.23 -8.99
N GLU A 98 -6.00 -14.41 -8.17
CA GLU A 98 -6.38 -13.05 -8.56
C GLU A 98 -5.15 -12.15 -8.80
N ILE A 99 -4.13 -12.24 -7.92
CA ILE A 99 -2.88 -11.48 -8.07
C ILE A 99 -2.16 -11.89 -9.35
N GLU A 100 -2.04 -13.18 -9.63
CA GLU A 100 -1.42 -13.70 -10.85
C GLU A 100 -2.16 -13.25 -12.12
N LEU A 101 -3.50 -13.24 -12.07
CA LEU A 101 -4.32 -12.74 -13.18
C LEU A 101 -4.12 -11.24 -13.41
N GLN A 102 -3.98 -10.44 -12.35
CA GLN A 102 -3.70 -9.02 -12.47
C GLN A 102 -2.30 -8.77 -13.06
N GLN A 103 -1.29 -9.52 -12.60
CA GLN A 103 0.08 -9.40 -13.11
C GLN A 103 0.17 -9.77 -14.60
N THR A 104 -0.47 -10.86 -15.01
CA THR A 104 -0.51 -11.26 -16.44
C THR A 104 -1.20 -10.21 -17.31
N ARG A 105 -2.30 -9.61 -16.85
CA ARG A 105 -2.96 -8.50 -17.56
C ARG A 105 -2.06 -7.27 -17.70
N LEU A 106 -1.33 -6.90 -16.64
CA LEU A 106 -0.39 -5.78 -16.68
C LEU A 106 0.74 -6.06 -17.68
N TYR A 107 1.33 -7.24 -17.61
CA TYR A 107 2.38 -7.66 -18.54
C TYR A 107 1.92 -7.63 -20.01
N GLU A 108 0.71 -8.13 -20.30
CA GLU A 108 0.14 -8.06 -21.65
C GLU A 108 -0.09 -6.63 -22.10
N HIS A 109 -0.59 -5.76 -21.22
CA HIS A 109 -0.83 -4.36 -21.53
C HIS A 109 0.49 -3.64 -21.85
N GLU A 110 1.53 -3.83 -21.04
CA GLU A 110 2.87 -3.29 -21.28
C GLU A 110 3.47 -3.80 -22.59
N LYS A 111 3.33 -5.11 -22.86
CA LYS A 111 3.80 -5.71 -24.12
C LYS A 111 3.10 -5.08 -25.33
N ARG A 112 1.78 -4.88 -25.28
CA ARG A 112 1.03 -4.21 -26.35
C ARG A 112 1.45 -2.75 -26.50
N ALA A 113 1.63 -2.02 -25.40
CA ALA A 113 2.09 -0.64 -25.43
C ALA A 113 3.51 -0.52 -26.05
N ALA A 114 4.43 -1.41 -25.69
CA ALA A 114 5.77 -1.46 -26.26
C ALA A 114 5.76 -1.79 -27.76
N GLN A 115 4.89 -2.72 -28.20
CA GLN A 115 4.72 -3.03 -29.63
C GLN A 115 4.18 -1.83 -30.41
N LEU A 116 3.17 -1.13 -29.87
CA LEU A 116 2.63 0.08 -30.48
C LEU A 116 3.65 1.22 -30.56
N ALA A 117 4.47 1.40 -29.53
CA ALA A 117 5.54 2.40 -29.53
C ALA A 117 6.58 2.10 -30.61
N ARG A 118 7.03 0.83 -30.73
CA ARG A 118 7.95 0.41 -31.79
C ARG A 118 7.35 0.60 -33.19
N ALA A 119 6.07 0.27 -33.37
CA ALA A 119 5.40 0.46 -34.66
C ALA A 119 5.37 1.94 -35.06
N LYS A 120 5.04 2.84 -34.11
CA LYS A 120 5.07 4.29 -34.34
C LYS A 120 6.46 4.81 -34.67
N GLU A 121 7.48 4.41 -33.92
CA GLU A 121 8.86 4.81 -34.19
C GLU A 121 9.30 4.37 -35.59
N GLN A 122 8.94 3.15 -35.99
CA GLN A 122 9.28 2.64 -37.32
C GLN A 122 8.50 3.36 -38.43
N GLU A 123 7.26 3.78 -38.19
CA GLU A 123 6.49 4.64 -39.09
C GLU A 123 7.12 6.04 -39.21
N GLU A 124 7.56 6.64 -38.10
CA GLU A 124 8.29 7.91 -38.09
C GLU A 124 9.62 7.82 -38.84
N LEU A 125 10.36 6.73 -38.70
CA LEU A 125 11.60 6.51 -39.45
C LEU A 125 11.33 6.32 -40.93
N ASN A 126 10.32 5.52 -41.29
CA ASN A 126 9.93 5.31 -42.68
C ASN A 126 9.42 6.60 -43.34
N THR A 127 8.66 7.43 -42.62
CA THR A 127 8.23 8.74 -43.12
C THR A 127 9.42 9.69 -43.30
N ARG A 128 10.38 9.72 -42.36
CA ARG A 128 11.63 10.48 -42.52
C ARG A 128 12.44 10.02 -43.73
N GLN A 129 12.53 8.71 -43.98
CA GLN A 129 13.25 8.15 -45.15
C GLN A 129 12.56 8.46 -46.48
N LYS A 130 11.24 8.65 -46.49
CA LYS A 130 10.45 8.98 -47.69
C LYS A 130 10.44 10.48 -48.03
N MET A 131 10.92 11.35 -47.13
CA MET A 131 11.00 12.79 -47.38
C MET A 131 12.10 13.09 -48.41
N HIS A 132 11.84 14.03 -49.33
CA HIS A 132 12.84 14.43 -50.33
C HIS A 132 14.03 15.15 -49.65
N PRO A 133 15.28 15.00 -50.14
CA PRO A 133 16.45 15.66 -49.56
C PRO A 133 16.28 17.18 -49.36
N ASP A 134 15.59 17.85 -50.28
CA ASP A 134 15.29 19.29 -50.20
C ASP A 134 14.31 19.66 -49.08
N GLU A 135 13.37 18.76 -48.76
CA GLU A 135 12.42 18.95 -47.66
C GLU A 135 13.10 18.75 -46.31
N LEU A 136 14.02 17.79 -46.20
CA LEU A 136 14.91 17.66 -45.04
C LEU A 136 15.75 18.92 -44.84
N ALA A 137 16.39 19.41 -45.91
CA ALA A 137 17.21 20.61 -45.84
C ALA A 137 16.41 21.85 -45.42
N ARG A 138 15.17 22.00 -45.90
CA ARG A 138 14.27 23.09 -45.51
C ARG A 138 13.80 22.97 -44.06
N LYS A 139 13.53 21.74 -43.60
CA LYS A 139 13.20 21.47 -42.19
C LYS A 139 14.39 21.77 -41.28
N ASP A 140 15.59 21.35 -41.63
CA ASP A 140 16.81 21.62 -40.87
C ASP A 140 17.15 23.11 -40.86
N PHE A 141 16.92 23.82 -41.97
CA PHE A 141 17.02 25.28 -42.02
C PHE A 141 16.03 25.93 -41.06
N LEU A 142 14.75 25.50 -41.05
CA LEU A 142 13.75 26.03 -40.11
C LEU A 142 14.09 25.70 -38.64
N ILE A 143 14.65 24.53 -38.36
CA ILE A 143 15.10 24.16 -37.01
C ILE A 143 16.33 24.99 -36.60
N ARG A 144 17.26 25.29 -37.51
CA ARG A 144 18.41 26.14 -37.20
C ARG A 144 18.02 27.60 -37.01
N GLU A 145 17.09 28.10 -37.82
CA GLU A 145 16.70 29.51 -37.83
C GLU A 145 15.66 29.84 -36.76
N TYR A 146 14.74 28.90 -36.49
CA TYR A 146 13.62 29.11 -35.56
C TYR A 146 13.55 28.09 -34.42
N GLY A 147 14.29 26.99 -34.51
CA GLY A 147 14.40 26.04 -33.41
C GLY A 147 15.27 26.59 -32.28
N PHE A 148 14.97 26.17 -31.07
CA PHE A 148 15.74 26.53 -29.89
C PHE A 148 17.04 25.72 -29.86
N SER A 149 18.08 26.23 -30.51
CA SER A 149 19.45 25.72 -30.42
C SER A 149 20.17 26.41 -29.26
N ALA A 150 19.83 26.05 -28.03
CA ALA A 150 20.78 26.25 -26.95
C ALA A 150 21.88 25.20 -27.14
N LEU A 151 23.10 25.64 -27.48
CA LEU A 151 24.32 24.92 -27.12
C LEU A 151 24.37 24.90 -25.59
N ALA A 152 23.55 24.05 -25.00
CA ALA A 152 23.47 23.80 -23.58
C ALA A 152 24.49 22.71 -23.27
N GLU A 153 25.49 23.02 -22.44
CA GLU A 153 26.28 21.97 -21.82
C GLU A 153 25.39 21.26 -20.79
N PHE A 154 25.27 19.93 -20.90
CA PHE A 154 24.49 19.10 -19.99
C PHE A 154 25.44 18.38 -19.03
N ASP A 155 25.08 18.29 -17.75
CA ASP A 155 25.77 17.42 -16.79
C ASP A 155 25.36 15.94 -16.96
N GLU A 156 26.00 15.05 -16.20
CA GLU A 156 25.77 13.60 -16.23
C GLU A 156 24.32 13.20 -15.87
N ASP A 157 23.56 14.10 -15.22
CA ASP A 157 22.15 13.93 -14.86
C ASP A 157 21.19 14.58 -15.89
N GLY A 158 21.71 15.17 -16.97
CA GLY A 158 20.94 15.79 -18.04
C GLY A 158 20.46 17.21 -17.75
N ASN A 159 21.01 17.90 -16.74
CA ASN A 159 20.68 19.29 -16.43
C ASN A 159 21.58 20.27 -17.20
N ILE A 160 20.99 21.37 -17.66
CA ILE A 160 21.70 22.43 -18.39
C ILE A 160 22.57 23.24 -17.41
N THR A 161 23.89 23.16 -17.59
CA THR A 161 24.89 23.81 -16.72
C THR A 161 25.41 25.14 -17.26
N LYS A 162 25.51 25.32 -18.58
CA LYS A 162 25.85 26.61 -19.22
C LYS A 162 25.05 26.81 -20.49
N ILE A 163 24.65 28.06 -20.73
CA ILE A 163 24.05 28.51 -21.99
C ILE A 163 25.02 29.55 -22.54
N ASP A 164 25.78 29.18 -23.57
CA ASP A 164 26.63 30.13 -24.26
C ASP A 164 25.78 30.96 -25.21
N GLU A 165 25.49 32.20 -24.79
CA GLU A 165 24.94 33.24 -25.66
C GLU A 165 26.05 33.85 -26.52
N LYS A 166 26.65 33.05 -27.41
CA LYS A 166 27.47 33.61 -28.49
C LYS A 166 26.75 33.50 -29.82
N ASP A 167 26.67 34.65 -30.45
CA ASP A 167 26.17 34.96 -31.80
C ASP A 167 24.66 35.24 -31.93
N LYS A 168 24.32 36.53 -31.91
CA LYS A 168 24.04 37.28 -33.15
C LYS A 168 23.71 38.74 -32.83
N THR A 169 24.67 39.62 -33.09
CA THR A 169 24.46 41.05 -33.32
C THR A 169 23.77 41.28 -34.67
N ASP A 170 22.74 42.12 -34.63
CA ASP A 170 22.16 43.00 -35.66
C ASP A 170 22.17 42.59 -37.14
N ALA A 171 20.98 42.33 -37.69
CA ALA A 171 20.53 42.98 -38.94
C ALA A 171 19.03 42.74 -39.23
N MET A 172 18.37 43.83 -39.64
CA MET A 172 17.09 43.97 -40.36
C MET A 172 15.83 44.35 -39.57
N ASP A 173 15.38 45.56 -39.93
CA ASP A 173 14.14 46.25 -39.64
C ASP A 173 12.86 45.46 -39.98
N ALA A 174 11.81 45.77 -39.20
CA ALA A 174 10.39 45.72 -39.58
C ALA A 174 9.74 44.37 -39.95
N VAL A 175 10.01 43.30 -39.21
CA VAL A 175 9.08 42.16 -39.07
C VAL A 175 8.88 41.91 -37.59
N GLU A 176 7.62 41.76 -37.14
CA GLU A 176 7.26 41.46 -35.74
C GLU A 176 8.24 40.45 -35.14
N LYS A 177 9.04 40.89 -34.15
CA LYS A 177 10.09 40.07 -33.53
C LYS A 177 9.48 38.75 -33.08
N ASN A 178 9.89 37.65 -33.72
CA ASN A 178 9.37 36.31 -33.43
C ASN A 178 9.58 35.98 -31.95
N THR A 179 8.47 35.82 -31.21
CA THR A 179 8.48 35.63 -29.76
C THR A 179 8.60 34.17 -29.33
N ASN A 180 8.68 33.20 -30.25
CA ASN A 180 8.69 31.78 -29.89
C ASN A 180 9.90 31.40 -29.03
N LYS A 181 11.10 31.90 -29.37
CA LYS A 181 12.31 31.70 -28.57
C LYS A 181 12.13 32.24 -27.14
N LEU A 182 11.51 33.41 -27.02
CA LEU A 182 11.27 34.08 -25.74
C LEU A 182 10.20 33.36 -24.91
N ARG A 183 9.13 32.84 -25.55
CA ARG A 183 8.06 32.07 -24.90
C ARG A 183 8.56 30.73 -24.37
N VAL A 184 9.40 30.03 -25.14
CA VAL A 184 10.02 28.76 -24.70
C VAL A 184 10.97 29.00 -23.52
N HIS A 185 11.79 30.06 -23.58
CA HIS A 185 12.67 30.43 -22.47
C HIS A 185 11.87 30.78 -21.20
N GLN A 186 10.80 31.57 -21.30
CA GLN A 186 9.93 31.89 -20.17
C GLN A 186 9.24 30.64 -19.60
N ALA A 187 8.78 29.71 -20.45
CA ALA A 187 8.16 28.47 -20.00
C ALA A 187 9.16 27.57 -19.25
N GLN A 188 10.39 27.41 -19.77
CA GLN A 188 11.44 26.64 -19.11
C GLN A 188 11.90 27.29 -17.78
N ALA A 189 12.05 28.62 -17.75
CA ALA A 189 12.35 29.35 -16.53
C ALA A 189 11.24 29.16 -15.49
N GLY A 190 9.97 29.22 -15.91
CA GLY A 190 8.82 28.99 -15.04
C GLY A 190 8.77 27.55 -14.48
N ILE A 191 9.13 26.54 -15.27
CA ILE A 191 9.24 25.15 -14.77
C ILE A 191 10.38 25.04 -13.75
N ARG A 192 11.55 25.65 -14.02
CA ARG A 192 12.70 25.65 -13.10
C ARG A 192 12.36 26.33 -11.77
N GLU A 193 11.68 27.47 -11.80
CA GLU A 193 11.25 28.16 -10.58
C GLU A 193 10.22 27.35 -9.79
N LYS A 194 9.28 26.68 -10.47
CA LYS A 194 8.33 25.76 -9.81
C LYS A 194 9.06 24.62 -9.11
N MET A 195 9.99 23.94 -9.79
CA MET A 195 10.77 22.84 -9.23
C MET A 195 11.62 23.30 -8.02
N LYS A 196 12.28 24.46 -8.12
CA LYS A 196 13.01 25.07 -6.99
C LYS A 196 12.08 25.38 -5.81
N SER A 197 10.89 25.93 -6.08
CA SER A 197 9.91 26.26 -5.04
C SER A 197 9.33 25.01 -4.36
N GLU A 198 9.06 23.94 -5.12
CA GLU A 198 8.56 22.67 -4.61
C GLU A 198 9.61 21.95 -3.78
N HIS A 199 10.86 21.93 -4.24
CA HIS A 199 11.98 21.42 -3.47
C HIS A 199 12.16 22.19 -2.16
N ALA A 200 12.13 23.52 -2.19
CA ALA A 200 12.21 24.34 -0.97
C ALA A 200 11.06 24.05 0.01
N LYS A 201 9.83 23.87 -0.49
CA LYS A 201 8.67 23.46 0.35
C LYS A 201 8.87 22.08 0.96
N LYS A 202 9.39 21.11 0.21
CA LYS A 202 9.66 19.75 0.70
C LYS A 202 10.71 19.77 1.81
N VAL A 203 11.82 20.47 1.60
CA VAL A 203 12.89 20.62 2.61
C VAL A 203 12.36 21.30 3.88
N ALA A 204 11.54 22.35 3.75
CA ALA A 204 10.93 23.01 4.90
C ALA A 204 10.02 22.06 5.70
N ARG A 205 9.20 21.27 5.00
CA ARG A 205 8.30 20.28 5.63
C ARG A 205 9.07 19.16 6.34
N GLU A 206 10.15 18.66 5.73
CA GLU A 206 11.01 17.64 6.35
C GLU A 206 11.69 18.18 7.61
N LYS A 207 12.17 19.43 7.58
CA LYS A 207 12.76 20.10 8.74
C LYS A 207 11.75 20.24 9.88
N GLU A 208 10.50 20.61 9.59
CA GLU A 208 9.43 20.71 10.58
C GLU A 208 9.08 19.35 11.21
N LEU A 209 9.03 18.29 10.41
CA LEU A 209 8.77 16.92 10.90
C LEU A 209 9.88 16.43 11.83
N LEU A 210 11.15 16.67 11.47
CA LEU A 210 12.29 16.33 12.31
C LEU A 210 12.28 17.06 13.65
N GLU A 211 11.89 18.34 13.66
CA GLU A 211 11.78 19.12 14.90
C GLU A 211 10.62 18.63 15.78
N LYS A 212 9.47 18.31 15.18
CA LYS A 212 8.33 17.68 15.88
C LYS A 212 8.70 16.35 16.52
N ASP A 213 9.47 15.52 15.82
CA ASP A 213 9.95 14.24 16.37
C ASP A 213 10.99 14.42 17.46
N ARG A 214 11.89 15.40 17.34
CA ARG A 214 12.82 15.76 18.42
C ARG A 214 12.08 16.18 19.68
N LEU A 215 11.05 17.02 19.56
CA LEU A 215 10.21 17.46 20.68
C LEU A 215 9.41 16.30 21.31
N ARG A 216 8.90 15.36 20.50
CA ARG A 216 8.26 14.13 21.01
C ARG A 216 9.23 13.27 21.80
N LYS A 217 10.44 13.05 21.28
CA LYS A 217 11.50 12.28 21.96
C LYS A 217 11.93 12.95 23.28
N GLU A 218 12.07 14.28 23.33
CA GLU A 218 12.36 14.99 24.58
C GLU A 218 11.22 14.88 25.60
N LYS A 219 9.95 15.04 25.17
CA LYS A 219 8.79 14.87 26.05
C LYS A 219 8.70 13.45 26.61
N ALA A 220 8.97 12.43 25.79
CA ALA A 220 9.01 11.04 26.22
C ALA A 220 10.11 10.81 27.27
N LYS A 221 11.35 11.29 27.03
CA LYS A 221 12.47 11.21 27.98
C LYS A 221 12.17 11.91 29.32
N ARG A 222 11.53 13.09 29.29
CA ARG A 222 11.12 13.79 30.52
C ARG A 222 10.02 13.04 31.29
N LYS A 223 9.09 12.38 30.58
CA LYS A 223 8.03 11.56 31.20
C LYS A 223 8.59 10.27 31.83
N THR A 224 9.55 9.62 31.18
CA THR A 224 10.21 8.42 31.73
C THR A 224 11.04 8.74 32.97
N GLN A 225 11.84 9.81 32.94
CA GLN A 225 12.61 10.27 34.12
C GLN A 225 11.73 10.63 35.32
N LYS A 226 10.56 11.26 35.10
CA LYS A 226 9.59 11.53 36.19
C LYS A 226 9.05 10.24 36.80
N ARG A 227 8.76 9.22 35.98
CA ARG A 227 8.21 7.94 36.44
C ARG A 227 9.25 7.09 37.18
N GLU A 228 10.52 7.19 36.83
CA GLU A 228 11.64 6.54 37.51
C GLU A 228 11.92 7.16 38.88
N LYS A 229 11.96 8.50 38.99
CA LYS A 229 12.06 9.20 40.29
C LYS A 229 10.94 8.85 41.26
N GLN A 230 9.74 8.53 40.75
CA GLN A 230 8.59 8.16 41.56
C GLN A 230 8.62 6.69 42.02
N ARG A 231 9.41 5.83 41.36
CA ARG A 231 9.62 4.42 41.74
C ARG A 231 10.81 4.21 42.66
N GLY A 232 11.80 5.10 42.63
CA GLY A 232 12.99 5.05 43.50
C GLY A 232 12.83 5.75 44.87
N CYS A 233 11.65 6.31 45.16
CA CYS A 233 11.34 6.97 46.44
C CYS A 233 10.16 6.30 47.18
N GLY A 234 9.98 5.00 46.99
CA GLY A 234 9.07 4.15 47.77
C GLY A 234 9.84 3.12 48.56
#